data_AF-A0AAC9ARW2-F1
#
_entry.id   AF-A0AAC9ARW2-F1
#
_cell.length_a   1.000
_cell.length_b   1.000
_cell.length_c   1.000
_cell.angle_alpha   90.00
_cell.angle_beta   90.00
_cell.angle_gamma   90.00
#
_symmetry.space_group_name_H-M   'P 1'
#
loop_
_entity.id
_entity.type
_entity.pdbx_description
1 polymer ?
#
loop_
_entity_poly.entity_id
_entity_poly.type
_entity_poly.pdbx_seq_one_letter_code
_entity_poly.pdbx_strand_id
1 'polypeptide(L)'
;MTPERRVSDGDGVPCRHCLTNVGAGEGYLILAYRPFPAVQPYAETGPIFLHADECPRAPEAAELPELFTRTKDYILRGYSADDRIVYGTGAVTPTPEIRERAEMLLQRPEVAYVHMRSAKNNCYQCRIELDQEGKSNGAAI
;
A
#
# COMPACT_ATOMS: atom_id res chain seq x y z
N MET A 1 17.34 8.32 -9.31
CA MET A 1 17.95 7.01 -9.55
C MET A 1 17.17 6.33 -10.66
N THR A 2 17.84 5.66 -11.59
CA THR A 2 17.19 4.89 -12.67
C THR A 2 16.54 3.63 -12.08
N PRO A 3 15.29 3.28 -12.43
CA PRO A 3 14.67 2.02 -12.00
C PRO A 3 15.49 0.79 -12.41
N GLU A 4 15.57 -0.21 -11.53
CA GLU A 4 16.15 -1.50 -11.91
C GLU A 4 15.13 -2.29 -12.73
N ARG A 5 15.59 -2.98 -13.79
CA ARG A 5 14.76 -3.88 -14.59
C ARG A 5 15.12 -5.33 -14.32
N ARG A 6 14.11 -6.18 -14.20
CA ARG A 6 14.21 -7.63 -14.00
C ARG A 6 13.12 -8.36 -14.79
N VAL A 7 13.20 -9.68 -14.84
CA VAL A 7 12.18 -10.57 -15.42
C VAL A 7 11.59 -11.40 -14.29
N SER A 8 10.27 -11.47 -14.21
CA SER A 8 9.57 -12.25 -13.19
C SER A 8 9.68 -13.74 -13.50
N ASP A 9 9.92 -14.56 -12.47
CA ASP A 9 9.79 -16.02 -12.53
C ASP A 9 8.34 -16.49 -12.34
N GLY A 10 7.42 -15.55 -12.12
CA GLY A 10 6.01 -15.80 -11.82
C GLY A 10 5.70 -15.91 -10.32
N ASP A 11 6.70 -15.83 -9.45
CA ASP A 11 6.50 -15.97 -8.01
C ASP A 11 6.26 -14.63 -7.33
N GLY A 12 5.02 -14.17 -7.41
CA GLY A 12 4.50 -13.19 -6.44
C GLY A 12 5.12 -11.80 -6.49
N VAL A 13 5.62 -11.34 -7.64
CA VAL A 13 6.10 -9.96 -7.85
C VAL A 13 4.89 -9.01 -7.91
N PRO A 14 4.62 -8.21 -6.86
CA PRO A 14 3.33 -7.53 -6.76
C PRO A 14 3.41 -6.13 -7.38
N CYS A 15 2.85 -5.96 -8.58
CA CYS A 15 2.78 -4.67 -9.23
C CYS A 15 1.91 -3.72 -8.42
N ARG A 16 2.46 -2.55 -8.05
CA ARG A 16 1.72 -1.56 -7.28
C ARG A 16 0.70 -0.81 -8.11
N HIS A 17 0.86 -0.73 -9.43
CA HIS A 17 -0.06 0.02 -10.30
C HIS A 17 -1.42 -0.64 -10.46
N CYS A 18 -1.43 -1.89 -10.90
CA CYS A 18 -2.63 -2.65 -11.17
C CYS A 18 -3.09 -3.50 -9.98
N LEU A 19 -2.28 -3.57 -8.91
CA LEU A 19 -2.51 -4.44 -7.75
C LEU A 19 -2.74 -5.91 -8.14
N THR A 20 -1.94 -6.40 -9.11
CA THR A 20 -1.84 -7.81 -9.48
C THR A 20 -0.37 -8.24 -9.52
N ASN A 21 -0.11 -9.55 -9.57
CA ASN A 21 1.25 -10.06 -9.74
C ASN A 21 1.71 -9.96 -11.19
N VAL A 22 3.00 -9.69 -11.39
CA VAL A 22 3.67 -9.76 -12.68
C VAL A 22 3.84 -11.22 -13.10
N GLY A 23 3.41 -11.55 -14.31
CA GLY A 23 3.43 -12.91 -14.85
C GLY A 23 4.85 -13.44 -15.12
N ALA A 24 4.99 -14.77 -15.18
CA ALA A 24 6.27 -15.40 -15.49
C ALA A 24 6.77 -14.99 -16.89
N GLY A 25 8.05 -14.62 -16.99
CA GLY A 25 8.66 -14.14 -18.23
C GLY A 25 8.41 -12.66 -18.55
N GLU A 26 7.52 -11.98 -17.82
CA GLU A 26 7.25 -10.56 -18.01
C GLU A 26 8.31 -9.68 -17.32
N GLY A 27 8.59 -8.53 -17.94
CA GLY A 27 9.50 -7.55 -17.36
C GLY A 27 8.85 -6.76 -16.23
N TYR A 28 9.62 -6.46 -15.19
CA TYR A 28 9.20 -5.55 -14.12
C TYR A 28 10.30 -4.57 -13.72
N LEU A 29 9.88 -3.49 -13.08
CA LEU A 29 10.71 -2.42 -12.57
C LEU A 29 10.74 -2.46 -11.04
N ILE A 30 11.89 -2.14 -10.45
CA ILE A 30 12.07 -1.91 -9.02
C ILE A 30 12.41 -0.43 -8.83
N LEU A 31 11.63 0.26 -8.00
CA LEU A 31 11.79 1.69 -7.75
C LEU A 31 11.91 1.97 -6.25
N ALA A 32 12.79 2.91 -5.89
CA ALA A 32 12.77 3.52 -4.57
C ALA A 32 11.59 4.49 -4.49
N TYR A 33 10.55 4.10 -3.76
CA TYR A 33 9.33 4.89 -3.60
C TYR A 33 9.20 5.44 -2.19
N ARG A 34 8.77 6.69 -2.13
CA ARG A 34 8.45 7.44 -0.93
C ARG A 34 6.98 7.84 -1.02
N PRO A 35 6.08 7.21 -0.24
CA PRO A 35 4.64 7.48 -0.27
C PRO A 35 4.31 8.77 0.52
N PHE A 36 5.04 9.85 0.26
CA PHE A 36 4.90 11.14 0.93
C PHE A 36 5.27 12.28 -0.03
N PRO A 37 4.67 13.46 0.09
CA PRO A 37 4.92 14.59 -0.81
C PRO A 37 6.29 15.23 -0.57
N ALA A 38 6.73 15.40 0.68
CA ALA A 38 8.02 16.03 1.05
C ALA A 38 8.97 15.12 1.86
N VAL A 39 10.28 15.38 1.78
CA VAL A 39 11.26 14.65 2.60
C VAL A 39 11.11 15.15 4.03
N GLN A 40 10.80 14.24 4.94
CA GLN A 40 10.55 14.55 6.34
C GLN A 40 10.88 13.31 7.22
N PRO A 41 11.03 13.46 8.55
CA PRO A 41 11.49 12.38 9.43
C PRO A 41 10.75 11.02 9.35
N TYR A 42 9.49 11.01 8.96
CA TYR A 42 8.64 9.82 8.79
C TYR A 42 8.52 9.37 7.33
N ALA A 43 9.19 10.03 6.38
CA ALA A 43 9.09 9.75 4.95
C ALA A 43 9.91 8.51 4.55
N GLU A 44 9.49 7.35 5.05
CA GLU A 44 10.08 6.05 4.75
C GLU A 44 10.15 5.83 3.24
N THR A 45 11.34 5.49 2.73
CA THR A 45 11.54 5.12 1.32
C THR A 45 11.87 3.63 1.25
N GLY A 46 11.22 2.92 0.34
CA GLY A 46 11.44 1.48 0.16
C GLY A 46 11.12 1.03 -1.27
N PRO A 47 11.41 -0.24 -1.61
CA PRO A 47 11.17 -0.73 -2.94
C PRO A 47 9.66 -0.91 -3.21
N ILE A 48 9.23 -0.50 -4.41
CA ILE A 48 7.99 -0.96 -5.03
C ILE A 48 8.30 -1.63 -6.37
N PHE A 49 7.38 -2.47 -6.80
CA PHE A 49 7.46 -3.20 -8.07
C PHE A 49 6.36 -2.71 -9.01
N LEU A 50 6.68 -2.56 -10.29
CA LEU A 50 5.72 -2.19 -11.35
C LEU A 50 5.95 -3.10 -12.56
N HIS A 51 4.91 -3.40 -13.35
CA HIS A 51 5.13 -3.93 -14.70
C HIS A 51 6.07 -2.99 -15.47
N ALA A 52 6.97 -3.56 -16.29
CA ALA A 52 7.80 -2.76 -17.18
C ALA A 52 7.01 -2.25 -18.39
N ASP A 53 6.00 -3.01 -18.80
CA ASP A 53 5.04 -2.62 -19.82
C ASP A 53 3.79 -2.02 -19.17
N GLU A 54 2.98 -1.33 -19.98
CA GLU A 54 1.76 -0.68 -19.49
C GLU A 54 0.76 -1.71 -18.94
N CYS A 55 0.17 -1.40 -17.79
CA CYS A 55 -0.90 -2.18 -17.18
C CYS A 55 -2.00 -1.24 -16.68
N PRO A 56 -3.26 -1.69 -16.58
CA PRO A 56 -4.35 -0.83 -16.12
C PRO A 56 -4.16 -0.46 -14.64
N ARG A 57 -4.45 0.79 -14.29
CA ARG A 57 -4.51 1.20 -12.87
C ARG A 57 -5.56 0.37 -12.14
N ALA A 58 -5.26 -0.05 -10.91
CA ALA A 58 -6.26 -0.64 -10.03
C ALA A 58 -7.45 0.33 -9.83
N PRO A 59 -8.69 -0.16 -9.85
CA PRO A 59 -9.84 0.66 -9.49
C PRO A 59 -9.78 1.02 -8.01
N GLU A 60 -10.31 2.19 -7.68
CA GLU A 60 -10.60 2.53 -6.30
C GLU A 60 -11.79 1.68 -5.85
N ALA A 61 -11.60 0.88 -4.80
CA ALA A 61 -12.59 -0.08 -4.34
C ALA A 61 -12.57 -0.22 -2.83
N ALA A 62 -13.74 -0.35 -2.21
CA ALA A 62 -13.84 -0.59 -0.78
C ALA A 62 -13.28 -1.97 -0.39
N GLU A 63 -13.34 -2.95 -1.31
CA GLU A 63 -12.88 -4.32 -1.10
C GLU A 63 -11.35 -4.40 -1.15
N LEU A 64 -10.78 -5.26 -0.30
CA LEU A 64 -9.34 -5.52 -0.32
C LEU A 64 -8.97 -6.24 -1.62
N PRO A 65 -8.02 -5.73 -2.42
CA PRO A 65 -7.57 -6.40 -3.63
C PRO A 65 -7.10 -7.83 -3.38
N GLU A 66 -7.41 -8.75 -4.30
CA GLU A 66 -7.07 -10.18 -4.20
C GLU A 66 -5.57 -10.42 -3.95
N LEU A 67 -4.72 -9.54 -4.50
CA LEU A 67 -3.27 -9.53 -4.29
C LEU A 67 -2.87 -9.64 -2.82
N PHE A 68 -3.64 -9.02 -1.91
CA PHE A 68 -3.30 -8.98 -0.51
C PHE A 68 -3.80 -10.17 0.30
N THR A 69 -4.74 -10.96 -0.24
CA THR A 69 -5.48 -12.02 0.49
C THR A 69 -4.61 -13.19 0.93
N ARG A 70 -3.52 -13.48 0.21
CA ARG A 70 -2.63 -14.63 0.50
C ARG A 70 -1.65 -14.36 1.65
N THR A 71 -1.43 -13.09 1.99
CA THR A 71 -0.60 -12.73 3.15
C THR A 71 -1.44 -12.80 4.41
N LYS A 72 -0.88 -13.32 5.50
CA LYS A 72 -1.60 -13.51 6.76
C LYS A 72 -1.98 -12.20 7.44
N ASP A 73 -1.06 -11.24 7.46
CA ASP A 73 -1.17 -10.01 8.23
C ASP A 73 -0.34 -8.86 7.63
N TYR A 74 -0.76 -7.64 7.96
CA TYR A 74 -0.12 -6.40 7.55
C TYR A 74 -0.05 -5.43 8.71
N ILE A 75 0.86 -4.46 8.64
CA ILE A 75 0.86 -3.32 9.55
C ILE A 75 -0.10 -2.27 9.00
N LEU A 76 -1.09 -1.87 9.79
CA LEU A 76 -1.87 -0.66 9.55
C LEU A 76 -1.36 0.45 10.47
N ARG A 77 -1.13 1.64 9.90
CA ARG A 77 -0.65 2.82 10.62
C ARG A 77 -1.35 4.08 10.12
N GLY A 78 -2.00 4.80 11.02
CA GLY A 78 -2.67 6.06 10.71
C GLY A 78 -1.69 7.23 10.68
N TYR A 79 -1.93 8.16 9.75
CA TYR A 79 -1.16 9.38 9.57
C TYR A 79 -2.07 10.60 9.62
N SER A 80 -1.58 11.70 10.17
CA SER A 80 -2.27 12.99 10.18
C SER A 80 -2.15 13.71 8.83
N ALA A 81 -2.86 14.83 8.69
CA ALA A 81 -2.76 15.70 7.52
C ALA A 81 -1.34 16.30 7.29
N ASP A 82 -0.51 16.32 8.33
CA ASP A 82 0.90 16.78 8.28
C ASP A 82 1.89 15.62 8.01
N ASP A 83 1.40 14.49 7.52
CA ASP A 83 2.18 13.28 7.22
C ASP A 83 2.93 12.69 8.44
N ARG A 84 2.37 12.85 9.65
CA ARG A 84 2.94 12.33 10.91
C ARG A 84 2.23 11.08 11.37
N ILE A 85 2.96 10.12 11.93
CA ILE A 85 2.34 8.95 12.56
C ILE A 85 1.47 9.41 13.72
N VAL A 86 0.19 9.06 13.68
CA VAL A 86 -0.68 9.19 14.84
C VAL A 86 -0.38 8.02 15.77
N TYR A 87 0.33 8.27 16.87
CA TYR A 87 0.72 7.21 17.80
C TYR A 87 -0.51 6.52 18.43
N GLY A 88 -0.37 5.22 18.69
CA GLY A 88 -1.47 4.35 19.11
C GLY A 88 -2.35 3.82 17.97
N THR A 89 -2.10 4.19 16.70
CA THR A 89 -2.79 3.59 15.55
C THR A 89 -2.11 2.33 15.01
N GLY A 90 -0.79 2.26 15.12
CA GLY A 90 0.03 1.19 14.56
C GLY A 90 -0.27 -0.18 15.17
N ALA A 91 -0.64 -1.16 14.34
CA ALA A 91 -0.84 -2.55 14.75
C ALA A 91 -0.53 -3.52 13.60
N VAL A 92 -0.10 -4.74 13.95
CA VAL A 92 -0.14 -5.88 13.03
C VAL A 92 -1.58 -6.39 13.02
N THR A 93 -2.22 -6.35 11.86
CA THR A 93 -3.63 -6.63 11.64
C THR A 93 -3.77 -7.87 10.74
N PRO A 94 -4.50 -8.91 11.17
CA PRO A 94 -4.85 -10.04 10.31
C PRO A 94 -5.57 -9.58 9.05
N THR A 95 -5.29 -10.21 7.92
CA THR A 95 -5.86 -9.82 6.62
C THR A 95 -7.40 -9.72 6.58
N PRO A 96 -8.16 -10.63 7.21
CA PRO A 96 -9.62 -10.50 7.30
C PRO A 96 -10.12 -9.26 8.03
N GLU A 97 -9.31 -8.68 8.92
CA GLU A 97 -9.67 -7.55 9.78
C GLU A 97 -9.23 -6.19 9.21
N ILE A 98 -8.53 -6.17 8.06
CA ILE A 98 -7.93 -4.94 7.51
C ILE A 98 -8.98 -3.85 7.27
N ARG A 99 -10.11 -4.21 6.66
CA ARG A 99 -11.18 -3.26 6.36
C ARG A 99 -11.71 -2.61 7.63
N GLU A 100 -12.19 -3.42 8.57
CA GLU A 100 -12.77 -2.96 9.82
C GLU A 100 -11.78 -2.10 10.60
N ARG A 101 -10.51 -2.53 10.65
CA ARG A 101 -9.46 -1.78 11.33
C ARG A 101 -9.18 -0.44 10.65
N ALA A 102 -9.12 -0.39 9.33
CA ALA A 102 -8.90 0.84 8.59
C ALA A 102 -10.06 1.83 8.80
N GLU A 103 -11.31 1.35 8.75
CA GLU A 103 -12.51 2.14 9.02
C GLU A 103 -12.49 2.75 10.43
N MET A 104 -12.22 1.93 11.45
CA MET A 104 -12.08 2.41 12.84
C MET A 104 -10.99 3.47 12.98
N LEU A 105 -9.87 3.33 12.25
CA LEU A 105 -8.79 4.32 12.27
C LEU A 105 -9.20 5.62 11.60
N LEU A 106 -9.87 5.54 10.45
CA LEU A 106 -10.30 6.71 9.67
C LEU A 106 -11.46 7.48 10.30
N GLN A 107 -12.18 6.89 11.27
CA GLN A 107 -13.15 7.62 12.10
C GLN A 107 -12.49 8.55 13.13
N ARG A 108 -11.18 8.42 13.39
CA ARG A 108 -10.47 9.30 14.31
C ARG A 108 -10.16 10.63 13.61
N PRO A 109 -10.58 11.78 14.16
CA PRO A 109 -10.45 13.08 13.50
C PRO A 109 -9.00 13.49 13.21
N GLU A 110 -8.03 12.96 13.97
CA GLU A 110 -6.60 13.22 13.77
C GLU A 110 -5.94 12.33 12.70
N VAL A 111 -6.62 11.30 12.19
CA VAL A 111 -6.13 10.38 11.15
C VAL A 111 -6.69 10.81 9.79
N ALA A 112 -5.83 11.34 8.92
CA ALA A 112 -6.20 11.74 7.56
C ALA A 112 -6.19 10.55 6.58
N TYR A 113 -5.27 9.60 6.76
CA TYR A 113 -5.16 8.40 5.93
C TYR A 113 -4.42 7.28 6.66
N VAL A 114 -4.50 6.06 6.13
CA VAL A 114 -3.82 4.88 6.68
C VAL A 114 -2.84 4.32 5.66
N HIS A 115 -1.60 4.05 6.07
CA HIS A 115 -0.70 3.20 5.27
C HIS A 115 -0.85 1.75 5.68
N MET A 116 -0.96 0.88 4.68
CA MET A 116 -0.77 -0.56 4.83
C MET A 116 0.66 -0.92 4.44
N ARG A 117 1.35 -1.66 5.32
CA ARG A 117 2.73 -2.12 5.13
C ARG A 117 2.84 -3.61 5.39
N SER A 118 3.80 -4.30 4.78
CA SER A 118 4.04 -5.71 5.09
C SER A 118 4.46 -5.88 6.55
N ALA A 119 3.88 -6.83 7.28
CA ALA A 119 4.26 -7.05 8.68
C ALA A 119 5.71 -7.52 8.86
N LYS A 120 6.22 -8.33 7.92
CA LYS A 120 7.56 -8.91 7.98
C LYS A 120 8.68 -7.91 7.67
N ASN A 121 8.47 -7.05 6.68
CA ASN A 121 9.54 -6.22 6.09
C ASN A 121 9.24 -4.71 6.13
N ASN A 122 8.09 -4.28 6.68
CA ASN A 122 7.64 -2.89 6.71
C ASN A 122 7.52 -2.19 5.32
N CYS A 123 7.63 -2.94 4.22
CA CYS A 123 7.48 -2.43 2.86
C CYS A 123 6.09 -1.85 2.64
N TYR A 124 6.02 -0.68 2.01
CA TYR A 124 4.75 -0.05 1.63
C TYR A 124 3.93 -0.95 0.69
N GLN A 125 2.63 -1.05 0.95
CA GLN A 125 1.69 -1.78 0.11
C GLN A 125 0.77 -0.81 -0.64
N CYS A 126 0.05 0.04 0.11
CA CYS A 126 -0.87 1.04 -0.42
C CYS A 126 -1.30 2.06 0.67
N ARG A 127 -1.99 3.12 0.24
CA ARG A 127 -2.68 4.09 1.09
C ARG A 127 -4.19 3.83 1.06
N ILE A 128 -4.82 3.83 2.23
CA ILE A 128 -6.26 3.65 2.42
C ILE A 128 -6.81 4.98 2.91
N GLU A 129 -7.90 5.44 2.31
CA GLU A 129 -8.51 6.74 2.57
C GLU A 129 -10.02 6.59 2.74
N LEU A 130 -10.70 7.67 3.15
CA LEU A 130 -12.14 7.76 2.94
C LEU A 130 -12.38 8.32 1.53
N ASP A 131 -13.33 7.75 0.81
CA ASP A 131 -13.99 8.38 -0.32
C ASP A 131 -14.52 9.76 0.06
N GLN A 132 -14.63 10.61 -0.95
CA GLN A 132 -15.18 11.96 -0.88
C GLN A 132 -16.65 12.00 -0.37
N GLU A 133 -17.28 10.85 -0.12
CA GLU A 133 -18.62 10.68 0.48
C GLU A 133 -18.60 10.11 1.92
N GLY A 134 -17.42 9.92 2.54
CA GLY A 134 -17.29 9.47 3.94
C GLY A 134 -17.32 7.95 4.15
N LYS A 135 -17.00 7.14 3.13
CA LYS A 135 -16.83 5.68 3.22
C LYS A 135 -15.38 5.29 2.95
N SER A 136 -14.86 4.22 3.53
CA SER A 136 -13.49 3.72 3.28
C SER A 136 -13.31 3.30 1.81
N ASN A 137 -12.27 3.82 1.13
CA ASN A 137 -11.85 3.35 -0.17
C ASN A 137 -10.40 2.85 -0.15
N GLY A 138 -10.20 1.70 -0.78
CA GLY A 138 -8.95 0.98 -0.80
C GLY A 138 -7.96 1.52 -1.82
N ALA A 139 -6.71 1.62 -1.38
CA ALA A 139 -5.48 1.48 -2.13
C ALA A 139 -5.31 2.32 -3.41
N ALA A 140 -4.98 3.60 -3.26
CA ALA A 140 -4.24 4.35 -4.29
C ALA A 140 -2.72 4.27 -4.01
N ILE A 141 -1.91 4.29 -5.07
CA ILE A 141 -0.47 4.64 -5.02
C ILE A 141 -0.33 6.15 -5.04
#